data_AF-B1XNY3-F1
#
_entry.id   AF-B1XNY3-F1
#
_cell.length_a   1.000
_cell.length_b   1.000
_cell.length_c   1.000
_cell.angle_alpha   90.00
_cell.angle_beta   90.00
_cell.angle_gamma   90.00
#
_symmetry.space_group_name_H-M   'P 1'
#
loop_
_entity.id
_entity.type
_entity.pdbx_description
1 polymer ?
#
loop_
_entity_poly.entity_id
_entity_poly.type
_entity_poly.pdbx_seq_one_letter_code
_entity_poly.pdbx_strand_id
1 'polypeptide(L)'
;MGPPENLIQELKNHLKLNYFVETGTYLGGTAVWASKIFQFVFTIEFSPELFHKAKEKFADVQNVKCLFGDSREQLKEIIDTLDQPALFWLDAHWSGGVTYGDEDQCPLLEELEILNNSEYNHFILIDDARLFLSPPQPPHQVDHWPNICNIVDVLRKKYSDKYIVIIEDVIIAVPLEAKDIVIQYCQETNAKSWHEYGRSKLIKGIELIGVWGKQKLKSALQKILKP
;
A
#
# COMPACT_ATOMS: atom_id res chain seq x y z
N MET A 1 -2.86 -1.99 -6.00
CA MET A 1 -2.02 -3.13 -6.46
C MET A 1 -2.14 -4.16 -5.35
N GLY A 2 -1.13 -4.94 -4.94
CA GLY A 2 -1.09 -5.43 -3.56
C GLY A 2 -0.13 -4.56 -2.74
N PRO A 3 -0.10 -4.66 -1.41
CA PRO A 3 0.89 -3.95 -0.64
C PRO A 3 2.32 -4.42 -0.98
N PRO A 4 3.37 -3.63 -0.67
CA PRO A 4 4.77 -4.02 -0.91
C PRO A 4 5.18 -5.15 0.04
N GLU A 5 4.88 -6.40 -0.36
CA GLU A 5 4.99 -7.60 0.49
C GLU A 5 6.39 -7.80 1.10
N ASN A 6 7.44 -7.49 0.34
CA ASN A 6 8.82 -7.62 0.82
C ASN A 6 9.12 -6.62 1.94
N LEU A 7 8.75 -5.35 1.77
CA LEU A 7 8.95 -4.33 2.81
C LEU A 7 8.19 -4.70 4.08
N ILE A 8 6.95 -5.14 3.95
CA ILE A 8 6.13 -5.53 5.10
C ILE A 8 6.75 -6.70 5.86
N GLN A 9 7.27 -7.71 5.15
CA GLN A 9 7.98 -8.83 5.78
C GLN A 9 9.24 -8.37 6.51
N GLU A 10 10.04 -7.48 5.92
CA GLU A 10 11.22 -6.92 6.57
C GLU A 10 10.84 -6.14 7.85
N LEU A 11 9.86 -5.22 7.77
CA LEU A 11 9.35 -4.48 8.93
C LEU A 11 8.87 -5.44 10.02
N LYS A 12 8.06 -6.43 9.65
CA LYS A 12 7.52 -7.42 10.57
C LYS A 12 8.62 -8.20 11.27
N ASN A 13 9.65 -8.65 10.55
CA ASN A 13 10.71 -9.49 11.10
C ASN A 13 11.66 -8.69 11.99
N HIS A 14 12.06 -7.50 11.56
CA HIS A 14 13.00 -6.65 12.30
C HIS A 14 12.38 -6.06 13.57
N LEU A 15 11.10 -5.70 13.52
CA LEU A 15 10.41 -5.00 14.61
C LEU A 15 9.45 -5.91 15.39
N LYS A 16 9.35 -7.19 14.98
CA LYS A 16 8.52 -8.23 15.61
C LYS A 16 7.05 -7.84 15.71
N LEU A 17 6.50 -7.26 14.64
CA LEU A 17 5.10 -6.85 14.59
C LEU A 17 4.18 -8.08 14.56
N ASN A 18 3.21 -8.11 15.46
CA ASN A 18 2.25 -9.20 15.54
C ASN A 18 0.96 -8.93 14.76
N TYR A 19 0.62 -7.66 14.58
CA TYR A 19 -0.67 -7.21 14.05
C TYR A 19 -0.53 -6.62 12.65
N PHE A 20 -1.40 -7.09 11.77
CA PHE A 20 -1.68 -6.47 10.48
C PHE A 20 -3.15 -6.07 10.43
N VAL A 21 -3.42 -4.83 10.02
CA VAL A 21 -4.77 -4.29 9.89
C VAL A 21 -4.92 -3.74 8.49
N GLU A 22 -5.93 -4.16 7.74
CA GLU A 22 -6.27 -3.55 6.45
C GLU A 22 -7.68 -2.94 6.46
N THR A 23 -7.84 -1.81 5.78
CA THR A 23 -9.15 -1.26 5.39
C THR A 23 -9.34 -1.51 3.89
N GLY A 24 -10.51 -2.00 3.50
CA GLY A 24 -10.77 -2.45 2.12
C GLY A 24 -10.37 -3.91 1.91
N THR A 25 -11.21 -4.85 2.33
CA THR A 25 -10.95 -6.30 2.17
C THR A 25 -11.03 -6.77 0.72
N TYR A 26 -12.00 -6.24 -0.03
CA TYR A 26 -12.36 -6.71 -1.36
C TYR A 26 -12.62 -8.23 -1.40
N LEU A 27 -11.82 -8.99 -2.17
CA LEU A 27 -11.88 -10.46 -2.26
C LEU A 27 -10.93 -11.16 -1.26
N GLY A 28 -10.37 -10.44 -0.29
CA GLY A 28 -9.56 -10.98 0.81
C GLY A 28 -8.19 -11.53 0.41
N GLY A 29 -7.65 -11.14 -0.75
CA GLY A 29 -6.32 -11.60 -1.19
C GLY A 29 -5.21 -11.19 -0.23
N THR A 30 -5.18 -9.91 0.11
CA THR A 30 -4.19 -9.31 1.01
C THR A 30 -4.29 -9.88 2.42
N ALA A 31 -5.48 -9.95 3.02
CA ALA A 31 -5.69 -10.61 4.31
C ALA A 31 -5.20 -12.07 4.36
N VAL A 32 -5.48 -12.90 3.34
CA VAL A 32 -4.98 -14.30 3.28
C VAL A 32 -3.46 -14.36 3.17
N TRP A 33 -2.85 -13.41 2.46
CA TRP A 33 -1.39 -13.32 2.42
C TRP A 33 -0.82 -12.92 3.78
N ALA A 34 -1.37 -11.86 4.39
CA ALA A 34 -0.93 -11.34 5.68
C ALA A 34 -1.08 -12.39 6.79
N SER A 35 -2.11 -13.23 6.73
CA SER A 35 -2.38 -14.29 7.71
C SER A 35 -1.27 -15.34 7.79
N LYS A 36 -0.43 -15.46 6.76
CA LYS A 36 0.72 -16.37 6.74
C LYS A 36 1.94 -15.80 7.45
N ILE A 37 1.95 -14.49 7.73
CA ILE A 37 3.13 -13.74 8.18
C ILE A 37 2.91 -13.17 9.59
N PHE A 38 1.70 -12.66 9.85
CA PHE A 38 1.31 -12.02 11.09
C PHE A 38 0.55 -12.97 12.01
N GLN A 39 0.65 -12.70 13.32
CA GLN A 39 -0.08 -13.48 14.33
C GLN A 39 -1.56 -13.15 14.31
N PHE A 40 -1.92 -11.88 14.10
CA PHE A 40 -3.30 -11.40 14.07
C PHE A 40 -3.51 -10.51 12.84
N VAL A 41 -4.55 -10.82 12.08
CA VAL A 41 -4.97 -10.04 10.92
C VAL A 41 -6.38 -9.51 11.13
N PHE A 42 -6.56 -8.21 11.04
CA PHE A 42 -7.87 -7.57 10.96
C PHE A 42 -8.07 -7.04 9.55
N THR A 43 -9.27 -7.24 9.00
CA THR A 43 -9.65 -6.70 7.69
C THR A 43 -11.06 -6.15 7.77
N ILE A 44 -11.30 -4.99 7.16
CA ILE A 44 -12.58 -4.28 7.24
C ILE A 44 -13.18 -4.11 5.84
N GLU A 45 -14.43 -4.54 5.68
CA GLU A 45 -15.19 -4.41 4.43
C GLU A 45 -16.57 -3.82 4.70
N PHE A 46 -16.96 -2.82 3.93
CA PHE A 46 -18.26 -2.18 4.08
C PHE A 46 -19.27 -2.60 3.00
N SER A 47 -18.83 -3.14 1.86
CA SER A 47 -19.74 -3.72 0.88
C SER A 47 -20.28 -5.06 1.41
N PRO A 48 -21.61 -5.22 1.61
CA PRO A 48 -22.16 -6.48 2.11
C PRO A 48 -21.82 -7.67 1.22
N GLU A 49 -21.83 -7.48 -0.10
CA GLU A 49 -21.51 -8.52 -1.07
C GLU A 49 -20.05 -8.99 -0.95
N LEU A 50 -19.11 -8.04 -0.93
CA LEU A 50 -17.69 -8.35 -0.81
C LEU A 50 -17.38 -8.94 0.57
N PHE A 51 -18.00 -8.42 1.63
CA PHE A 51 -17.84 -8.94 2.98
C PHE A 51 -18.24 -10.42 3.07
N HIS A 52 -19.40 -10.79 2.51
CA HIS A 52 -19.84 -12.18 2.49
C HIS A 52 -18.87 -13.08 1.72
N LYS A 53 -18.43 -12.67 0.53
CA LYS A 53 -17.44 -13.41 -0.28
C LYS A 53 -16.11 -13.58 0.44
N ALA A 54 -15.59 -12.51 1.05
CA ALA A 54 -14.35 -12.54 1.80
C ALA A 54 -14.47 -13.44 3.03
N LYS A 55 -15.58 -13.35 3.78
CA LYS A 55 -15.84 -14.18 4.95
C LYS A 55 -15.89 -15.67 4.62
N GLU A 56 -16.49 -16.06 3.49
CA GLU A 56 -16.44 -17.43 2.99
C GLU A 56 -15.01 -17.90 2.71
N LYS A 57 -14.20 -17.04 2.07
CA LYS A 57 -12.78 -17.32 1.79
C LYS A 57 -11.95 -17.48 3.07
N PHE A 58 -12.33 -16.82 4.16
CA PHE A 58 -11.64 -16.92 5.45
C PHE A 58 -12.12 -18.08 6.32
N ALA A 59 -13.05 -18.92 5.86
CA ALA A 59 -13.62 -20.00 6.68
C ALA A 59 -12.56 -20.91 7.34
N ASP A 60 -11.46 -21.17 6.63
CA ASP A 60 -10.36 -22.01 7.11
C ASP A 60 -9.16 -21.20 7.67
N VAL A 61 -9.24 -19.87 7.71
CA VAL A 61 -8.14 -18.98 8.10
C VAL A 61 -8.35 -18.47 9.53
N GLN A 62 -7.72 -19.15 10.49
CA GLN A 62 -8.00 -18.99 11.93
C GLN A 62 -7.59 -17.65 12.53
N ASN A 63 -6.60 -16.97 11.94
CA ASN A 63 -6.04 -15.74 12.48
C ASN A 63 -6.48 -14.47 11.73
N VAL A 64 -7.49 -14.57 10.85
CA VAL A 64 -8.12 -13.42 10.19
C VAL A 64 -9.46 -13.12 10.84
N LYS A 65 -9.61 -11.89 11.34
CA LYS A 65 -10.89 -11.33 11.77
C LYS A 65 -11.40 -10.37 10.71
N CYS A 66 -12.39 -10.82 9.94
CA CYS A 66 -13.09 -9.99 8.96
C CYS A 66 -14.26 -9.25 9.63
N LEU A 67 -14.22 -7.93 9.58
CA LEU A 67 -15.18 -7.02 10.20
C LEU A 67 -16.04 -6.36 9.12
N PHE A 68 -17.34 -6.32 9.36
CA PHE A 68 -18.28 -5.62 8.49
C PHE A 68 -18.55 -4.23 9.04
N GLY A 69 -18.44 -3.21 8.20
CA GLY A 69 -18.86 -1.85 8.53
C GLY A 69 -17.88 -0.78 8.07
N ASP A 70 -18.13 0.43 8.54
CA ASP A 70 -17.31 1.60 8.26
C ASP A 70 -15.91 1.45 8.87
N SER A 71 -14.87 1.72 8.08
CA SER A 71 -13.49 1.62 8.56
C SER A 71 -13.18 2.56 9.72
N ARG A 72 -13.79 3.75 9.76
CA ARG A 72 -13.61 4.73 10.84
C ARG A 72 -14.19 4.24 12.16
N GLU A 73 -15.26 3.45 12.11
CA GLU A 73 -15.84 2.83 13.31
C GLU A 73 -15.01 1.63 13.75
N GLN A 74 -14.71 0.72 12.83
CA GLN A 74 -13.97 -0.50 13.15
C GLN A 74 -12.53 -0.21 13.59
N LEU A 75 -11.86 0.79 13.01
CA LEU A 75 -10.50 1.17 13.42
C LEU A 75 -10.45 1.66 14.87
N LYS A 76 -11.45 2.42 15.35
CA LYS A 76 -11.51 2.87 16.75
C LYS A 76 -11.53 1.67 17.71
N GLU A 77 -12.39 0.69 17.41
CA GLU A 77 -12.49 -0.53 18.20
C GLU A 77 -11.20 -1.37 18.11
N ILE A 78 -10.54 -1.42 16.95
CA ILE A 78 -9.29 -2.17 16.79
C ILE A 78 -8.17 -1.53 17.62
N ILE A 79 -7.93 -0.23 17.50
CA ILE A 79 -6.79 0.42 18.17
C ILE A 79 -6.86 0.28 19.69
N ASP A 80 -8.06 0.27 20.26
CA ASP A 80 -8.29 0.08 21.70
C ASP A 80 -7.97 -1.35 22.19
N THR A 81 -7.85 -2.31 21.26
CA THR A 81 -7.54 -3.71 21.56
C THR A 81 -6.07 -4.09 21.34
N LEU A 82 -5.28 -3.20 20.74
CA LEU A 82 -3.87 -3.46 20.44
C LEU A 82 -3.01 -3.34 21.71
N ASP A 83 -2.04 -4.24 21.85
CA ASP A 83 -1.05 -4.22 22.95
C ASP A 83 0.35 -3.77 22.51
N GLN A 84 0.49 -3.40 21.24
CA GLN A 84 1.74 -2.96 20.60
C GLN A 84 1.45 -2.23 19.29
N PRO A 85 2.45 -1.59 18.66
CA PRO A 85 2.31 -1.07 17.31
C PRO A 85 1.89 -2.13 16.28
N ALA A 86 0.89 -1.81 15.47
CA ALA A 86 0.48 -2.61 14.32
C ALA A 86 0.95 -2.01 12.98
N LEU A 87 0.95 -2.84 11.93
CA LEU A 87 1.08 -2.40 10.55
C LEU A 87 -0.31 -2.23 9.92
N PHE A 88 -0.57 -1.06 9.36
CA PHE A 88 -1.82 -0.69 8.71
C PHE A 88 -1.63 -0.60 7.19
N TRP A 89 -2.52 -1.23 6.44
CA TRP A 89 -2.71 -1.06 5.00
C TRP A 89 -4.05 -0.36 4.76
N LEU A 90 -4.03 0.92 4.40
CA LEU A 90 -5.24 1.72 4.20
C LEU A 90 -5.62 1.76 2.72
N ASP A 91 -6.74 1.12 2.38
CA ASP A 91 -7.21 0.91 1.00
C ASP A 91 -8.75 0.84 0.91
N ALA A 92 -9.46 1.51 1.83
CA ALA A 92 -10.93 1.59 1.84
C ALA A 92 -11.50 2.69 0.93
N HIS A 93 -10.75 3.13 -0.07
CA HIS A 93 -11.22 4.13 -1.01
C HIS A 93 -12.18 3.52 -2.03
N TRP A 94 -13.17 4.30 -2.46
CA TRP A 94 -14.10 3.85 -3.49
C TRP A 94 -13.38 3.69 -4.83
N SER A 95 -13.58 2.54 -5.48
CA SER A 95 -12.98 2.22 -6.79
C SER A 95 -14.01 1.80 -7.85
N GLY A 96 -15.30 2.00 -7.56
CA GLY A 96 -16.42 1.74 -8.47
C GLY A 96 -16.98 0.32 -8.39
N GLY A 97 -18.03 0.07 -9.18
CA GLY A 97 -18.69 -1.23 -9.23
C GLY A 97 -19.36 -1.58 -7.90
N VAL A 98 -18.94 -2.71 -7.30
CA VAL A 98 -19.53 -3.26 -6.06
C VAL A 98 -18.86 -2.77 -4.78
N THR A 99 -17.86 -1.90 -4.87
CA THR A 99 -17.21 -1.30 -3.69
C THR A 99 -18.12 -0.25 -3.06
N TYR A 100 -18.10 -0.16 -1.74
CA TYR A 100 -18.85 0.86 -1.00
C TYR A 100 -18.18 2.25 -1.11
N GLY A 101 -18.95 3.32 -0.94
CA GLY A 101 -18.43 4.68 -0.74
C GLY A 101 -18.53 5.63 -1.95
N ASP A 102 -19.46 5.43 -2.89
CA ASP A 102 -19.63 6.34 -4.04
C ASP A 102 -19.90 7.80 -3.62
N GLU A 103 -20.69 7.98 -2.56
CA GLU A 103 -21.02 9.27 -1.93
C GLU A 103 -20.04 9.70 -0.83
N ASP A 104 -19.06 8.86 -0.46
CA ASP A 104 -18.03 9.12 0.56
C ASP A 104 -16.75 8.36 0.18
N GLN A 105 -16.04 8.89 -0.82
CA GLN A 105 -15.09 8.11 -1.63
C GLN A 105 -13.75 7.85 -0.96
N CYS A 106 -13.37 8.66 0.03
CA CYS A 106 -12.07 8.55 0.65
C CYS A 106 -12.16 8.88 2.15
N PRO A 107 -12.29 7.86 3.03
CA PRO A 107 -12.35 8.06 4.48
C PRO A 107 -10.97 8.33 5.12
N LEU A 108 -9.91 8.50 4.31
CA LEU A 108 -8.52 8.41 4.73
C LEU A 108 -8.12 9.40 5.82
N LEU A 109 -8.56 10.66 5.72
CA LEU A 109 -8.14 11.67 6.71
C LEU A 109 -8.69 11.32 8.09
N GLU A 110 -9.94 10.88 8.17
CA GLU A 110 -10.58 10.43 9.41
C GLU A 110 -9.93 9.15 9.94
N GLU A 111 -9.61 8.18 9.07
CA GLU A 111 -8.84 6.99 9.45
C GLU A 111 -7.50 7.37 10.08
N LEU A 112 -6.75 8.28 9.46
CA LEU A 112 -5.46 8.73 9.98
C LEU A 112 -5.59 9.51 11.31
N GLU A 113 -6.65 10.31 11.47
CA GLU A 113 -6.96 10.97 12.75
C GLU A 113 -7.26 9.95 13.86
N ILE A 114 -7.96 8.85 13.55
CA ILE A 114 -8.18 7.76 14.49
C ILE A 114 -6.85 7.10 14.88
N LEU A 115 -6.00 6.77 13.90
CA LEU A 115 -4.69 6.18 14.17
C LEU A 115 -3.78 7.10 14.99
N ASN A 116 -3.88 8.42 14.81
CA ASN A 116 -3.18 9.38 15.67
C ASN A 116 -3.68 9.37 17.11
N ASN A 117 -4.92 8.98 17.38
CA ASN A 117 -5.42 8.90 18.76
C ASN A 117 -4.95 7.63 19.49
N SER A 118 -4.42 6.64 18.78
CA SER A 118 -3.85 5.42 19.36
C SER A 118 -2.69 5.70 20.32
N GLU A 119 -2.56 4.89 21.37
CA GLU A 119 -1.41 4.93 22.28
C GLU A 119 -0.09 4.66 21.56
N TYR A 120 -0.11 3.83 20.52
CA TYR A 120 1.09 3.34 19.84
C TYR A 120 1.41 4.14 18.57
N ASN A 121 2.69 4.22 18.24
CA ASN A 121 3.16 4.79 16.98
C ASN A 121 3.15 3.71 15.88
N HIS A 122 2.14 3.74 15.02
CA HIS A 122 1.90 2.71 14.01
C HIS A 122 2.72 2.86 12.72
N PHE A 123 2.86 1.74 12.00
CA PHE A 123 3.42 1.66 10.64
C PHE A 123 2.27 1.74 9.65
N ILE A 124 2.22 2.79 8.83
CA ILE A 124 1.06 3.07 7.97
C ILE A 124 1.51 3.04 6.53
N LEU A 125 0.85 2.22 5.72
CA LEU A 125 1.00 2.14 4.27
C LEU A 125 -0.38 2.43 3.66
N ILE A 126 -0.43 3.28 2.64
CA ILE A 126 -1.66 3.74 2.00
C ILE A 126 -1.56 3.45 0.50
N ASP A 127 -2.51 2.71 -0.07
CA ASP A 127 -2.50 2.41 -1.52
C ASP A 127 -2.83 3.65 -2.35
N ASP A 128 -2.64 3.54 -3.67
CA ASP A 128 -3.12 4.49 -4.66
C ASP A 128 -2.59 5.92 -4.48
N ALA A 129 -1.31 6.06 -4.11
CA ALA A 129 -0.62 7.35 -3.91
C ALA A 129 -0.85 8.34 -5.06
N ARG A 130 -0.93 7.85 -6.30
CA ARG A 130 -1.23 8.62 -7.52
C ARG A 130 -2.50 9.47 -7.41
N LEU A 131 -3.52 9.02 -6.67
CA LEU A 131 -4.81 9.70 -6.49
C LEU A 131 -4.73 10.89 -5.51
N PHE A 132 -3.66 10.94 -4.71
CA PHE A 132 -3.38 12.05 -3.77
C PHE A 132 -2.29 13.00 -4.28
N LEU A 133 -1.47 12.52 -5.22
CA LEU A 133 -0.46 13.31 -5.93
C LEU A 133 -1.06 14.16 -7.06
N SER A 134 -2.22 13.75 -7.57
CA SER A 134 -2.98 14.47 -8.59
C SER A 134 -4.46 14.15 -8.41
N PRO A 135 -5.39 15.09 -8.68
CA PRO A 135 -6.83 14.82 -8.59
C PRO A 135 -7.22 13.54 -9.31
N PRO A 136 -8.10 12.71 -8.72
CA PRO A 136 -8.52 11.46 -9.32
C PRO A 136 -9.34 11.73 -10.60
N GLN A 137 -9.25 10.79 -11.54
CA GLN A 137 -9.99 10.86 -12.80
C GLN A 137 -11.51 10.64 -12.59
N PRO A 138 -12.38 11.16 -13.48
CA PRO A 138 -13.81 10.83 -13.44
C PRO A 138 -14.05 9.30 -13.39
N PRO A 139 -15.08 8.81 -12.67
CA PRO A 139 -16.18 9.56 -12.05
C PRO A 139 -15.94 10.02 -10.60
N HIS A 140 -14.71 10.02 -10.10
CA HIS A 140 -14.43 10.43 -8.73
C HIS A 140 -14.78 11.91 -8.49
N GLN A 141 -15.30 12.19 -7.29
CA GLN A 141 -15.65 13.53 -6.84
C GLN A 141 -14.43 14.13 -6.15
N VAL A 142 -13.75 15.09 -6.80
CA VAL A 142 -12.47 15.65 -6.33
C VAL A 142 -12.55 16.18 -4.90
N ASP A 143 -13.68 16.74 -4.49
CA ASP A 143 -13.89 17.30 -3.14
C ASP A 143 -13.91 16.24 -2.03
N HIS A 144 -14.07 14.95 -2.37
CA HIS A 144 -14.03 13.85 -1.41
C HIS A 144 -12.59 13.35 -1.18
N TRP A 145 -11.59 13.78 -1.96
CA TRP A 145 -10.23 13.25 -1.91
C TRP A 145 -9.24 14.29 -1.36
N PRO A 146 -8.43 13.94 -0.35
CA PRO A 146 -7.39 14.82 0.14
C PRO A 146 -6.24 14.94 -0.87
N ASN A 147 -5.48 16.03 -0.79
CA ASN A 147 -4.18 16.09 -1.47
C ASN A 147 -3.05 15.59 -0.56
N ILE A 148 -1.87 15.39 -1.14
CA ILE A 148 -0.70 14.90 -0.40
C ILE A 148 -0.31 15.78 0.80
N CYS A 149 -0.51 17.10 0.74
CA CYS A 149 -0.20 17.97 1.87
C CYS A 149 -1.13 17.68 3.06
N ASN A 150 -2.44 17.52 2.81
CA ASN A 150 -3.39 17.16 3.86
C ASN A 150 -3.01 15.84 4.55
N ILE A 151 -2.61 14.83 3.77
CA ILE A 151 -2.19 13.53 4.29
C ILE A 151 -0.93 13.67 5.16
N VAL A 152 0.09 14.38 4.68
CA VAL A 152 1.34 14.57 5.44
C VAL A 152 1.11 15.35 6.73
N ASP A 153 0.25 16.38 6.71
CA ASP A 153 -0.10 17.16 7.88
C ASP A 153 -0.77 16.31 8.95
N VAL A 154 -1.75 15.47 8.57
CA VAL A 154 -2.41 14.56 9.51
C VAL A 154 -1.44 13.48 10.01
N LEU A 155 -0.65 12.84 9.13
CA LEU A 155 0.32 11.82 9.55
C LEU A 155 1.33 12.33 10.59
N ARG A 156 1.70 13.61 10.55
CA ARG A 156 2.66 14.23 11.46
C ARG A 156 2.04 14.87 12.69
N LYS A 157 0.71 14.86 12.81
CA LYS A 157 -0.02 15.60 13.85
C LYS A 157 0.39 15.21 15.27
N LYS A 158 0.50 13.91 15.57
CA LYS A 158 0.98 13.41 16.88
C LYS A 158 2.48 13.15 16.91
N TYR A 159 3.01 12.56 15.84
CA TYR A 159 4.41 12.16 15.74
C TYR A 159 5.09 12.89 14.58
N SER A 160 5.60 14.09 14.86
CA SER A 160 6.16 14.99 13.83
C SER A 160 7.41 14.46 13.11
N ASP A 161 8.07 13.47 13.69
CA ASP A 161 9.33 12.88 13.23
C ASP A 161 9.16 11.62 12.38
N LYS A 162 7.92 11.17 12.12
CA LYS A 162 7.65 10.03 11.22
C LYS A 162 8.41 10.19 9.89
N TYR A 163 9.04 9.10 9.47
CA TYR A 163 9.64 9.02 8.16
C TYR A 163 8.54 8.72 7.14
N ILE A 164 8.36 9.64 6.18
CA ILE A 164 7.33 9.56 5.15
C ILE A 164 8.00 9.54 3.78
N VAL A 165 7.65 8.56 2.96
CA VAL A 165 8.13 8.42 1.58
C VAL A 165 7.02 7.87 0.69
N ILE A 166 7.11 8.12 -0.61
CA ILE A 166 6.19 7.58 -1.60
C ILE A 166 7.00 6.76 -2.59
N ILE A 167 6.61 5.50 -2.79
CA ILE A 167 7.26 4.58 -3.73
C ILE A 167 6.27 3.53 -4.21
N GLU A 168 6.39 3.09 -5.47
CA GLU A 168 5.53 2.04 -6.04
C GLU A 168 4.03 2.30 -5.86
N ASP A 169 3.63 3.57 -5.95
CA ASP A 169 2.25 4.00 -5.78
C ASP A 169 1.68 3.83 -4.37
N VAL A 170 2.56 3.73 -3.36
CA VAL A 170 2.21 3.62 -1.95
C VAL A 170 2.81 4.77 -1.16
N ILE A 171 2.00 5.40 -0.30
CA ILE A 171 2.49 6.34 0.71
C ILE A 171 2.85 5.53 1.95
N ILE A 172 4.11 5.63 2.39
CA ILE A 172 4.64 4.90 3.54
C ILE A 172 4.97 5.91 4.63
N ALA A 173 4.43 5.70 5.83
CA ALA A 173 4.69 6.52 7.01
C ALA A 173 5.01 5.62 8.20
N VAL A 174 6.26 5.66 8.65
CA VAL A 174 6.76 4.78 9.72
C VAL A 174 7.40 5.57 10.88
N PRO A 175 7.40 5.01 12.10
CA PRO A 175 8.26 5.47 13.19
C PRO A 175 9.74 5.56 12.79
N LEU A 176 10.51 6.43 13.44
CA LEU A 176 11.91 6.66 13.10
C LEU A 176 12.78 5.39 13.21
N GLU A 177 12.47 4.47 14.13
CA GLU A 177 13.22 3.21 14.27
C GLU A 177 13.19 2.32 13.02
N ALA A 178 12.23 2.52 12.11
CA ALA A 178 12.12 1.76 10.86
C ALA A 178 12.60 2.52 9.63
N LYS A 179 13.06 3.76 9.80
CA LYS A 179 13.50 4.62 8.70
C LYS A 179 14.54 3.94 7.81
N ASP A 180 15.55 3.32 8.40
CA ASP A 180 16.67 2.73 7.63
C ASP A 180 16.22 1.52 6.81
N ILE A 181 15.28 0.72 7.32
CA ILE A 181 14.66 -0.41 6.58
C ILE A 181 13.94 0.12 5.34
N VAL A 182 13.12 1.17 5.51
CA VAL A 182 12.38 1.79 4.39
C VAL A 182 13.34 2.45 3.40
N ILE A 183 14.40 3.13 3.85
CA ILE A 183 15.42 3.72 2.96
C ILE A 183 16.07 2.64 2.10
N GLN A 184 16.49 1.52 2.70
CA GLN A 184 17.12 0.43 1.98
C GLN A 184 16.17 -0.14 0.92
N TYR A 185 14.92 -0.43 1.31
CA TYR A 185 13.87 -0.86 0.37
C TYR A 185 13.74 0.12 -0.80
N CYS A 186 13.62 1.42 -0.51
CA CYS A 186 13.48 2.43 -1.55
C CYS A 186 14.68 2.48 -2.49
N GLN A 187 15.91 2.36 -1.98
CA GLN A 187 17.12 2.36 -2.79
C GLN A 187 17.17 1.14 -3.72
N GLU A 188 16.86 -0.04 -3.20
CA GLU A 188 16.83 -1.29 -3.97
C GLU A 188 15.75 -1.26 -5.06
N THR A 189 14.54 -0.82 -4.72
CA THR A 189 13.43 -0.68 -5.67
C THR A 189 13.77 0.33 -6.77
N ASN A 190 14.27 1.52 -6.41
CA ASN A 190 14.65 2.53 -7.39
C ASN A 190 15.78 2.05 -8.32
N ALA A 191 16.77 1.33 -7.78
CA ALA A 191 17.83 0.74 -8.59
C ALA A 191 17.27 -0.27 -9.61
N LYS A 192 16.37 -1.16 -9.19
CA LYS A 192 15.67 -2.11 -10.08
C LYS A 192 14.90 -1.37 -11.18
N SER A 193 14.06 -0.39 -10.81
CA SER A 193 13.28 0.39 -11.77
C SER A 193 14.17 1.13 -12.78
N TRP A 194 15.32 1.67 -12.34
CA TRP A 194 16.28 2.32 -13.23
C TRP A 194 16.87 1.34 -14.27
N HIS A 195 17.27 0.14 -13.83
CA HIS A 195 17.79 -0.90 -14.72
C HIS A 195 16.75 -1.36 -15.74
N GLU A 196 15.51 -1.58 -15.30
CA GLU A 196 14.40 -2.00 -16.17
C GLU A 196 14.02 -0.92 -17.18
N TYR A 197 13.93 0.33 -16.73
CA TYR A 197 13.62 1.45 -17.60
C TYR A 197 14.71 1.67 -18.67
N GLY A 198 15.99 1.59 -18.28
CA GLY A 198 17.11 1.65 -19.21
C GLY A 198 17.05 0.53 -20.26
N ARG A 199 16.74 -0.69 -19.84
CA ARG A 199 16.58 -1.85 -20.74
C ARG A 199 15.38 -1.67 -21.68
N SER A 200 14.24 -1.22 -21.17
CA SER A 200 13.03 -0.96 -21.96
C SER A 200 13.24 0.12 -23.01
N LYS A 201 13.88 1.24 -22.65
CA LYS A 201 14.27 2.30 -23.59
C LYS A 201 15.22 1.79 -24.67
N LEU A 202 16.21 0.97 -24.29
CA LEU A 202 17.13 0.37 -25.26
C LEU A 202 16.38 -0.53 -26.26
N ILE A 203 15.45 -1.37 -25.77
CA ILE A 203 14.64 -2.25 -26.62
C ILE A 203 13.75 -1.45 -27.57
N LYS A 204 12.97 -0.48 -27.06
CA LYS A 204 12.15 0.42 -27.89
C LYS A 204 13.00 1.18 -28.90
N GLY A 205 14.18 1.65 -28.48
CA GLY A 205 15.16 2.31 -29.34
C GLY A 205 15.60 1.41 -30.50
N ILE A 206 15.91 0.13 -30.25
CA ILE A 206 16.27 -0.86 -31.27
C ILE A 206 15.08 -1.19 -32.19
N GLU A 207 13.85 -1.23 -31.66
CA GLU A 207 12.65 -1.53 -32.43
C GLU A 207 12.32 -0.45 -33.47
N LEU A 208 12.59 0.82 -33.13
CA LEU A 208 12.39 1.99 -33.99
C LEU A 208 13.39 2.07 -35.16
N ILE A 209 14.49 1.31 -35.11
CA ILE A 209 15.46 1.26 -36.20
C ILE A 209 15.01 0.18 -37.19
N GLY A 210 14.87 0.53 -38.47
CA GLY A 210 14.44 -0.40 -39.53
C GLY A 210 15.32 -1.65 -39.63
N VAL A 211 14.85 -2.67 -40.36
CA VAL A 211 15.45 -4.03 -40.43
C VAL A 211 16.98 -4.03 -40.64
N TRP A 212 17.51 -3.09 -41.43
CA TRP A 212 18.95 -2.92 -41.68
C TRP A 212 19.76 -2.41 -40.47
N GLY A 213 19.15 -1.59 -39.61
CA GLY A 213 19.78 -1.10 -38.38
C GLY A 213 19.85 -2.16 -37.28
N LYS A 214 18.85 -3.06 -37.21
CA LYS A 214 18.79 -4.16 -36.24
C LYS A 214 19.94 -5.17 -36.38
N GLN A 215 20.39 -5.47 -37.59
CA GLN A 215 21.52 -6.39 -37.83
C GLN A 215 22.88 -5.81 -37.41
N LYS A 216 23.14 -4.52 -37.66
CA LYS A 216 24.38 -3.84 -37.21
C LYS A 216 24.42 -3.62 -35.70
N LEU A 217 23.27 -3.41 -35.05
CA LEU A 217 23.21 -3.23 -33.60
C LEU A 217 23.28 -4.55 -32.82
N LYS A 218 22.71 -5.65 -33.32
CA LYS A 218 22.89 -6.98 -32.70
C LYS A 218 24.36 -7.41 -32.65
N SER A 219 25.13 -7.14 -33.71
CA SER A 219 26.56 -7.47 -33.75
C SER A 219 27.42 -6.54 -32.88
N ALA A 220 27.00 -5.28 -32.68
CA ALA A 220 27.64 -4.34 -31.76
C ALA A 220 27.32 -4.64 -30.27
N LEU A 221 26.06 -4.96 -29.95
CA LEU A 221 25.63 -5.28 -28.59
C LEU A 221 26.19 -6.61 -28.08
N GLN A 222 26.39 -7.61 -28.95
CA GLN A 222 27.10 -8.85 -28.59
C GLN A 222 28.58 -8.63 -28.21
N LYS A 223 29.19 -7.49 -28.58
CA LYS A 223 30.54 -7.10 -28.15
C LYS A 223 30.57 -6.31 -26.84
N ILE A 224 29.45 -5.69 -26.47
CA ILE A 224 29.32 -4.86 -25.26
C ILE A 224 28.77 -5.68 -24.08
N LEU A 225 28.00 -6.74 -24.35
CA LEU A 225 27.34 -7.60 -23.35
C LEU A 225 28.06 -8.93 -23.08
N LYS A 226 29.35 -9.05 -23.43
CA LYS A 226 30.19 -10.10 -22.85
C LYS A 226 30.84 -9.57 -21.56
N PRO A 227 30.98 -10.42 -20.53
CA PRO A 227 31.46 -10.02 -19.21
C PRO A 227 32.82 -9.33 -19.25
#